data_AF-A0A815WBP4-F1
#
_entry.id   AF-A0A815WBP4-F1
#
_cell.length_a   1.000
_cell.length_b   1.000
_cell.length_c   1.000
_cell.angle_alpha   90.00
_cell.angle_beta   90.00
_cell.angle_gamma   90.00
#
_symmetry.space_group_name_H-M   'P 1'
#
loop_
_entity.id
_entity.type
_entity.pdbx_description
1 polymer ?
#
loop_
_entity_poly.entity_id
_entity_poly.type
_entity_poly.pdbx_seq_one_letter_code
_entity_poly.pdbx_strand_id
1 'polypeptide(L)'
;MMLQVLPKDHEDLASVYDLIGDLNMRMNNWNEAYRNFSFAYDIKKIQLHFNHPDLGVTLNNIGNYYQAIGEYAVALHCYSKVLQCNIDQHNTAITKLNIGKIYTINGKVDNALDLAIEARDILQQIETCSQIEFVHCQGILGDIYFVQKDYIAAEHFYITAFELSKKFYLSAIQYEQVV
;
A
#
# COMPACT_ATOMS: atom_id res chain seq x y z
N MET A 1 -29.59 -27.32 7.94
CA MET A 1 -29.34 -26.11 7.13
C MET A 1 -28.15 -26.43 6.24
N MET A 2 -28.36 -26.64 4.93
CA MET A 2 -27.25 -26.89 4.00
C MET A 2 -26.50 -25.58 3.79
N LEU A 3 -25.21 -25.54 4.12
CA LEU A 3 -24.30 -24.50 3.64
C LEU A 3 -24.29 -24.62 2.11
N GLN A 4 -24.95 -23.68 1.43
CA GLN A 4 -24.94 -23.58 -0.02
C GLN A 4 -23.50 -23.21 -0.41
N VAL A 5 -22.80 -24.11 -1.10
CA VAL A 5 -21.44 -23.84 -1.59
C VAL A 5 -21.57 -22.83 -2.73
N LEU A 6 -21.13 -21.61 -2.47
CA LEU A 6 -21.15 -20.54 -3.47
C LEU A 6 -20.25 -20.91 -4.67
N PRO A 7 -20.70 -20.69 -5.92
CA PRO A 7 -19.85 -20.78 -7.10
C PRO A 7 -18.60 -19.89 -6.96
N LYS A 8 -17.48 -20.28 -7.60
CA LYS A 8 -16.19 -19.55 -7.46
C LYS A 8 -16.22 -18.11 -7.97
N ASP A 9 -17.20 -17.76 -8.78
CA ASP A 9 -17.45 -16.45 -9.37
C ASP A 9 -18.54 -15.65 -8.62
N HIS A 10 -19.01 -16.15 -7.48
CA HIS A 10 -20.03 -15.47 -6.69
C HIS A 10 -19.50 -14.14 -6.12
N GLU A 11 -20.32 -13.09 -6.19
CA GLU A 11 -19.96 -11.72 -5.80
C GLU A 11 -19.40 -11.60 -4.38
N ASP A 12 -20.05 -12.26 -3.43
CA ASP A 12 -19.64 -12.30 -2.01
C ASP A 12 -18.23 -12.88 -1.77
N LEU A 13 -17.66 -13.60 -2.74
CA LEU A 13 -16.32 -14.16 -2.60
C LEU A 13 -15.20 -13.18 -2.94
N ALA A 14 -15.48 -12.06 -3.62
CA ALA A 14 -14.44 -11.16 -4.10
C ALA A 14 -13.57 -10.61 -2.96
N SER A 15 -14.19 -10.12 -1.89
CA SER A 15 -13.47 -9.61 -0.71
C SER A 15 -12.71 -10.73 0.02
N VAL A 16 -13.25 -11.95 0.03
CA VAL A 16 -12.57 -13.12 0.62
C VAL A 16 -11.32 -13.47 -0.18
N TYR A 17 -11.39 -13.42 -1.52
CA TYR A 17 -10.24 -13.63 -2.38
C TYR A 17 -9.14 -12.59 -2.16
N ASP A 18 -9.48 -11.31 -1.98
CA ASP A 18 -8.48 -10.30 -1.61
C ASP A 18 -7.78 -10.63 -0.28
N LEU A 19 -8.53 -11.05 0.75
CA LEU A 19 -7.96 -11.42 2.05
C LEU A 19 -7.03 -12.64 1.95
N ILE A 20 -7.44 -13.67 1.20
CA ILE A 20 -6.61 -14.86 0.96
C ILE A 20 -5.36 -14.47 0.16
N GLY A 21 -5.50 -13.57 -0.80
CA GLY A 21 -4.38 -13.03 -1.57
C GLY A 21 -3.36 -12.33 -0.68
N ASP A 22 -3.80 -11.43 0.22
CA ASP A 22 -2.93 -10.73 1.17
C ASP A 22 -2.23 -11.70 2.13
N LEU A 23 -2.95 -12.69 2.65
CA LEU A 23 -2.35 -13.74 3.48
C LEU A 23 -1.24 -14.47 2.74
N ASN A 24 -1.48 -14.83 1.48
CA ASN A 24 -0.46 -15.49 0.65
C ASN A 24 0.74 -14.59 0.34
N MET A 25 0.54 -13.27 0.16
CA MET A 25 1.65 -12.31 0.06
C MET A 25 2.54 -12.38 1.30
N ARG A 26 1.94 -12.36 2.49
CA ARG A 26 2.67 -12.43 3.78
C ARG A 26 3.40 -13.75 3.98
N MET A 27 2.86 -14.84 3.43
CA MET A 27 3.49 -16.16 3.46
C MET A 27 4.53 -16.37 2.34
N ASN A 28 4.77 -15.37 1.47
CA ASN A 28 5.60 -15.48 0.26
C ASN A 28 5.10 -16.52 -0.77
N ASN A 29 3.80 -16.83 -0.74
CA ASN A 29 3.13 -17.70 -1.70
C ASN A 29 2.68 -16.87 -2.92
N TRP A 30 3.64 -16.30 -3.65
CA TRP A 30 3.40 -15.29 -4.70
C TRP A 30 2.40 -15.73 -5.78
N ASN A 31 2.51 -16.96 -6.28
CA ASN A 31 1.62 -17.48 -7.32
C ASN A 31 0.16 -17.57 -6.84
N GLU A 32 -0.03 -18.00 -5.59
CA GLU A 32 -1.37 -18.14 -5.02
C GLU A 32 -1.95 -16.77 -4.67
N ALA A 33 -1.11 -15.84 -4.18
CA ALA A 33 -1.51 -14.45 -3.98
C ALA A 33 -2.08 -13.83 -5.26
N TYR A 34 -1.31 -13.89 -6.36
CA TYR A 34 -1.74 -13.33 -7.64
C TYR A 34 -3.00 -13.99 -8.19
N ARG A 35 -3.12 -15.32 -8.06
CA ARG A 35 -4.33 -16.07 -8.46
C ARG A 35 -5.57 -15.54 -7.74
N ASN A 36 -5.49 -15.38 -6.41
CA ASN A 36 -6.63 -14.92 -5.61
C ASN A 36 -6.98 -13.45 -5.92
N PHE A 37 -5.99 -12.56 -6.03
CA PHE A 37 -6.26 -11.18 -6.45
C PHE A 37 -6.87 -11.10 -7.85
N SER A 38 -6.46 -11.97 -8.77
CA SER A 38 -7.04 -12.03 -10.12
C SER A 38 -8.50 -12.46 -10.10
N PHE A 39 -8.87 -13.46 -9.27
CA PHE A 39 -10.27 -13.83 -9.08
C PHE A 39 -11.10 -12.68 -8.49
N ALA A 40 -10.59 -12.00 -7.45
CA ALA A 40 -11.25 -10.84 -6.89
C ALA A 40 -11.47 -9.74 -7.95
N TYR A 41 -10.45 -9.46 -8.76
CA TYR A 41 -10.50 -8.47 -9.83
C TYR A 41 -11.54 -8.82 -10.90
N ASP A 42 -11.57 -10.09 -11.33
CA ASP A 42 -12.48 -10.56 -12.37
C ASP A 42 -13.95 -10.49 -11.95
N ILE A 43 -14.25 -10.76 -10.67
CA ILE A 43 -15.61 -10.62 -10.13
C ILE A 43 -15.97 -9.12 -10.02
N LYS A 44 -15.11 -8.33 -9.37
CA LYS A 44 -15.36 -6.89 -9.12
C LYS A 44 -15.50 -6.08 -10.40
N LYS A 45 -14.69 -6.35 -11.44
CA LYS A 45 -14.74 -5.59 -12.70
C LYS A 45 -16.05 -5.77 -13.48
N ILE A 46 -16.79 -6.86 -13.24
CA ILE A 46 -18.07 -7.15 -13.88
C ILE A 46 -19.21 -6.41 -13.16
N GLN A 47 -19.14 -6.34 -11.83
CA GLN A 47 -20.22 -5.86 -10.97
C GLN A 47 -20.10 -4.37 -10.63
N LEU A 48 -18.87 -3.86 -10.55
CA LEU A 48 -18.59 -2.52 -10.08
C LEU A 48 -18.22 -1.60 -11.24
N HIS A 49 -18.55 -0.32 -11.09
CA HIS A 49 -18.01 0.71 -11.98
C HIS A 49 -16.48 0.76 -11.88
N PHE A 50 -15.82 1.13 -12.98
CA PHE A 50 -14.35 1.11 -13.08
C PHE A 50 -13.64 2.00 -12.05
N ASN A 51 -14.33 2.99 -11.48
CA ASN A 51 -13.83 3.89 -10.45
C ASN A 51 -14.25 3.49 -9.03
N HIS A 52 -14.81 2.30 -8.82
CA HIS A 52 -15.26 1.88 -7.50
C HIS A 52 -14.08 1.67 -6.53
N PRO A 53 -14.15 2.14 -5.26
CA PRO A 53 -13.06 1.99 -4.29
C PRO A 53 -12.64 0.53 -4.07
N ASP A 54 -13.59 -0.41 -3.98
CA ASP A 54 -13.26 -1.83 -3.80
C ASP A 54 -12.45 -2.45 -4.96
N LEU A 55 -12.62 -1.92 -6.17
CA LEU A 55 -11.78 -2.30 -7.31
C LEU A 55 -10.38 -1.70 -7.15
N GLY A 56 -10.29 -0.47 -6.63
CA GLY A 56 -9.04 0.17 -6.24
C GLY A 56 -8.25 -0.64 -5.21
N VAL A 57 -8.90 -1.20 -4.19
CA VAL A 57 -8.25 -2.07 -3.19
C VAL A 57 -7.58 -3.28 -3.85
N THR A 58 -8.31 -4.01 -4.70
CA THR A 58 -7.77 -5.17 -5.42
C THR A 58 -6.63 -4.77 -6.36
N LEU A 59 -6.78 -3.65 -7.09
CA LEU A 59 -5.73 -3.15 -7.98
C LEU A 59 -4.47 -2.74 -7.22
N ASN A 60 -4.60 -2.18 -6.01
CA ASN A 60 -3.48 -1.86 -5.15
C ASN A 60 -2.74 -3.13 -4.69
N ASN A 61 -3.48 -4.17 -4.34
CA ASN A 61 -2.90 -5.47 -3.98
C ASN A 61 -2.14 -6.12 -5.14
N ILE A 62 -2.69 -6.06 -6.36
CA ILE A 62 -2.01 -6.51 -7.58
C ILE A 62 -0.76 -5.66 -7.85
N GLY A 63 -0.85 -4.34 -7.63
CA GLY A 63 0.29 -3.43 -7.74
C GLY A 63 1.42 -3.80 -6.77
N ASN A 64 1.08 -4.06 -5.50
CA ASN A 64 2.02 -4.51 -4.46
C ASN A 64 2.69 -5.84 -4.86
N TYR A 65 1.92 -6.78 -5.41
CA TYR A 65 2.45 -8.03 -5.95
C TYR A 65 3.51 -7.79 -7.03
N TYR A 66 3.19 -7.01 -8.07
CA TYR A 66 4.13 -6.73 -9.15
C TYR A 66 5.36 -5.95 -8.67
N GLN A 67 5.19 -5.05 -7.72
CA GLN A 67 6.30 -4.35 -7.09
C GLN A 67 7.23 -5.31 -6.34
N ALA A 68 6.67 -6.28 -5.60
CA ALA A 68 7.45 -7.25 -4.84
C ALA A 68 8.30 -8.17 -5.72
N ILE A 69 7.82 -8.52 -6.92
CA ILE A 69 8.55 -9.36 -7.88
C ILE A 69 9.44 -8.56 -8.84
N GLY A 70 9.51 -7.22 -8.70
CA GLY A 70 10.37 -6.36 -9.51
C GLY A 70 9.78 -5.90 -10.85
N GLU A 71 8.53 -6.23 -11.14
CA GLU A 71 7.82 -5.84 -12.35
C GLU A 71 7.24 -4.41 -12.21
N TYR A 72 8.13 -3.45 -12.06
CA TYR A 72 7.79 -2.07 -11.69
C TYR A 72 6.88 -1.34 -12.68
N ALA A 73 7.02 -1.61 -13.98
CA ALA A 73 6.17 -1.00 -15.00
C ALA A 73 4.71 -1.43 -14.85
N VAL A 74 4.48 -2.71 -14.54
CA VAL A 74 3.13 -3.25 -14.33
C VAL A 74 2.54 -2.72 -13.02
N ALA A 75 3.36 -2.66 -11.95
CA ALA A 75 2.95 -2.07 -10.69
C ALA A 75 2.51 -0.60 -10.83
N LEU A 76 3.28 0.23 -11.55
CA LEU A 76 2.92 1.62 -11.84
C LEU A 76 1.61 1.75 -12.60
N HIS A 77 1.36 0.85 -13.56
CA HIS A 77 0.08 0.82 -14.28
C HIS A 77 -1.09 0.49 -13.36
N CYS A 78 -0.93 -0.49 -12.47
CA CYS A 78 -1.91 -0.82 -11.45
C CYS A 78 -2.19 0.38 -10.53
N TYR A 79 -1.16 0.99 -9.93
CA TYR A 79 -1.33 2.15 -9.04
C TYR A 79 -1.93 3.36 -9.75
N SER A 80 -1.61 3.58 -11.03
CA SER A 80 -2.23 4.65 -11.83
C SER A 80 -3.74 4.42 -11.99
N LYS A 81 -4.19 3.17 -12.13
CA LYS A 81 -5.62 2.84 -12.13
C LYS A 81 -6.26 3.00 -10.75
N VAL A 82 -5.55 2.66 -9.68
CA VAL A 82 -6.02 2.88 -8.29
C VAL A 82 -6.35 4.36 -8.07
N LEU A 83 -5.49 5.28 -8.53
CA LEU A 83 -5.72 6.72 -8.44
C LEU A 83 -6.88 7.24 -9.31
N GLN A 84 -7.43 6.42 -10.22
CA GLN A 84 -8.65 6.72 -10.98
C GLN A 84 -9.92 6.21 -10.28
N CYS A 85 -9.77 5.42 -9.21
CA CYS A 85 -10.87 5.00 -8.37
C CYS A 85 -11.19 6.07 -7.31
N ASN A 86 -12.43 6.09 -6.83
CA ASN A 86 -12.91 6.97 -5.77
C ASN A 86 -12.47 6.46 -4.39
N ILE A 87 -11.17 6.20 -4.23
CA ILE A 87 -10.57 5.79 -2.95
C ILE A 87 -10.48 6.99 -2.00
N ASP A 88 -10.43 6.70 -0.70
CA ASP A 88 -10.25 7.73 0.30
C ASP A 88 -8.84 8.37 0.26
N GLN A 89 -8.68 9.46 1.01
CA GLN A 89 -7.42 10.20 1.09
C GLN A 89 -6.26 9.37 1.64
N HIS A 90 -6.55 8.47 2.59
CA HIS A 90 -5.54 7.61 3.19
C HIS A 90 -4.95 6.63 2.15
N ASN A 91 -5.81 5.92 1.44
CA ASN A 91 -5.43 5.02 0.36
C ASN A 91 -4.78 5.77 -0.81
N THR A 92 -5.19 7.01 -1.07
CA THR A 92 -4.53 7.89 -2.06
C THR A 92 -3.08 8.15 -1.67
N ALA A 93 -2.82 8.51 -0.42
CA ALA A 93 -1.46 8.78 0.06
C ALA A 93 -0.57 7.52 0.01
N ILE A 94 -1.09 6.37 0.43
CA ILE A 94 -0.35 5.09 0.36
C ILE A 94 0.00 4.75 -1.08
N THR A 95 -0.96 4.89 -2.01
CA THR A 95 -0.73 4.61 -3.43
C THR A 95 0.36 5.52 -4.00
N LYS A 96 0.35 6.82 -3.64
CA LYS A 96 1.41 7.76 -4.02
C LYS A 96 2.77 7.37 -3.45
N LEU A 97 2.85 6.93 -2.20
CA LEU A 97 4.11 6.43 -1.60
C LEU A 97 4.64 5.20 -2.33
N ASN A 98 3.76 4.27 -2.73
CA ASN A 98 4.16 3.08 -3.49
C ASN A 98 4.72 3.44 -4.88
N ILE A 99 4.10 4.38 -5.58
CA ILE A 99 4.62 4.94 -6.85
C ILE A 99 5.97 5.64 -6.59
N GLY A 100 6.05 6.47 -5.55
CA GLY A 100 7.26 7.19 -5.15
C GLY A 100 8.42 6.24 -4.92
N LYS A 101 8.19 5.15 -4.18
CA LYS A 101 9.20 4.08 -3.96
C LYS A 101 9.73 3.50 -5.26
N ILE A 102 8.85 3.23 -6.23
CA ILE A 102 9.27 2.72 -7.55
C ILE A 102 10.09 3.77 -8.31
N TYR A 103 9.70 5.04 -8.24
CA TYR A 103 10.47 6.13 -8.86
C TYR A 103 11.84 6.33 -8.20
N THR A 104 11.96 6.16 -6.88
CA THR A 104 13.25 6.14 -6.18
C THR A 104 14.15 5.03 -6.72
N ILE A 105 13.64 3.81 -6.84
CA ILE A 105 14.40 2.65 -7.37
C ILE A 105 14.87 2.92 -8.80
N ASN A 106 14.04 3.57 -9.61
CA ASN A 106 14.36 3.91 -10.99
C ASN A 106 15.21 5.20 -11.14
N GLY A 107 15.66 5.81 -10.04
CA GLY A 107 16.45 7.04 -10.06
C GLY A 107 15.68 8.29 -10.52
N LYS A 108 14.35 8.22 -10.61
CA LYS A 108 13.47 9.36 -10.93
C LYS A 108 13.15 10.15 -9.66
N VAL A 109 14.22 10.72 -9.11
CA VAL A 109 14.21 11.29 -7.77
C VAL A 109 13.22 12.44 -7.61
N ASP A 110 13.16 13.38 -8.56
CA ASP A 110 12.27 14.54 -8.45
C ASP A 110 10.80 14.09 -8.39
N ASN A 111 10.40 13.17 -9.27
CA ASN A 111 9.05 12.60 -9.24
C ASN A 111 8.76 11.82 -7.96
N ALA A 112 9.75 11.13 -7.40
CA ALA A 112 9.59 10.40 -6.14
C ALA A 112 9.38 11.37 -4.97
N LEU A 113 10.13 12.48 -4.95
CA LEU A 113 10.06 13.49 -3.92
C LEU A 113 8.71 14.22 -3.93
N ASP A 114 8.24 14.63 -5.11
CA ASP A 114 6.93 15.27 -5.26
C ASP A 114 5.80 14.38 -4.71
N LEU A 115 5.79 13.10 -5.10
CA LEU A 115 4.81 12.13 -4.61
C LEU A 115 4.89 11.89 -3.11
N ALA A 116 6.10 11.82 -2.54
CA ALA A 116 6.28 11.61 -1.11
C ALA A 116 5.84 12.84 -0.29
N ILE A 117 6.09 14.05 -0.78
CA ILE A 117 5.60 15.29 -0.15
C ILE A 117 4.09 15.37 -0.22
N GLU A 118 3.49 15.16 -1.40
CA GLU A 118 2.04 15.15 -1.55
C GLU A 118 1.36 14.11 -0.64
N ALA A 119 1.92 12.90 -0.56
CA ALA A 119 1.40 11.86 0.32
C ALA A 119 1.50 12.28 1.79
N ARG A 120 2.63 12.85 2.22
CA ARG A 120 2.81 13.36 3.58
C ARG A 120 1.78 14.42 3.93
N ASP A 121 1.56 15.37 3.04
CA ASP A 121 0.64 16.48 3.27
C ASP A 121 -0.81 15.99 3.37
N ILE A 122 -1.18 14.97 2.60
CA ILE A 122 -2.48 14.28 2.75
C ILE A 122 -2.56 13.59 4.11
N LEU A 123 -1.56 12.79 4.51
CA LEU A 123 -1.57 12.07 5.79
C LEU A 123 -1.65 13.03 6.98
N GLN A 124 -1.01 14.21 6.91
CA GLN A 124 -1.09 15.26 7.94
C GLN A 124 -2.49 15.84 8.15
N GLN A 125 -3.35 15.78 7.13
CA GLN A 125 -4.72 16.27 7.23
C GLN A 125 -5.68 15.23 7.82
N ILE A 126 -5.26 13.97 7.93
CA ILE A 126 -6.09 12.88 8.44
C ILE A 126 -5.85 12.75 9.95
N GLU A 127 -6.81 13.22 10.76
CA GLU A 127 -6.71 13.20 12.23
C GLU A 127 -6.49 11.80 12.82
N THR A 128 -7.05 10.77 12.17
CA THR A 128 -6.97 9.36 12.57
C THR A 128 -5.87 8.58 11.85
N CYS A 129 -4.99 9.25 11.10
CA CYS A 129 -3.94 8.59 10.32
C CYS A 129 -3.14 7.64 11.20
N SER A 130 -2.94 6.41 10.72
CA SER A 130 -2.11 5.48 11.46
C SER A 130 -0.68 6.01 11.49
N GLN A 131 -0.14 6.02 12.69
CA GLN A 131 1.23 6.39 12.96
C GLN A 131 2.25 5.56 12.16
N ILE A 132 1.85 4.37 11.68
CA ILE A 132 2.65 3.50 10.81
C ILE A 132 2.83 4.10 9.41
N GLU A 133 1.83 4.81 8.85
CA GLU A 133 1.98 5.43 7.53
C GLU A 133 2.98 6.57 7.55
N PHE A 134 3.01 7.34 8.63
CA PHE A 134 4.01 8.39 8.82
C PHE A 134 5.42 7.80 8.85
N VAL A 135 5.63 6.71 9.58
CA VAL A 135 6.92 5.98 9.59
C VAL A 135 7.30 5.56 8.16
N HIS A 136 6.37 4.97 7.42
CA HIS A 136 6.62 4.56 6.04
C HIS A 136 6.99 5.75 5.15
N CYS A 137 6.25 6.85 5.24
CA CYS A 137 6.55 8.08 4.51
C CYS A 137 7.95 8.64 4.82
N GLN A 138 8.36 8.65 6.09
CA GLN A 138 9.71 9.08 6.49
C GLN A 138 10.78 8.14 5.92
N GLY A 139 10.53 6.83 5.91
CA GLY A 139 11.43 5.85 5.28
C GLY A 139 11.63 6.11 3.79
N ILE A 140 10.54 6.35 3.04
CA ILE A 140 10.62 6.67 1.60
C ILE A 140 11.38 7.97 1.35
N LEU A 141 11.17 9.01 2.16
CA LEU A 141 11.94 10.25 2.06
C LEU A 141 13.43 9.99 2.31
N GLY A 142 13.77 9.18 3.31
CA GLY A 142 15.15 8.75 3.55
C GLY A 142 15.77 8.06 2.33
N ASP A 143 15.05 7.12 1.71
CA ASP A 143 15.49 6.41 0.51
C ASP A 143 15.72 7.36 -0.68
N ILE A 144 14.86 8.35 -0.86
CA ILE A 144 14.99 9.37 -1.91
C ILE A 144 16.28 10.17 -1.72
N TYR A 145 16.52 10.71 -0.52
CA TYR A 145 17.72 11.49 -0.23
C TYR A 145 18.99 10.63 -0.26
N PHE A 146 18.89 9.35 0.11
CA PHE A 146 19.98 8.40 -0.03
C PHE A 146 20.40 8.23 -1.50
N VAL A 147 19.44 8.06 -2.42
CA VAL A 147 19.71 7.97 -3.87
C VAL A 147 20.30 9.29 -4.41
N GLN A 148 19.89 10.44 -3.87
CA GLN A 148 20.49 11.75 -4.16
C GLN A 148 21.91 11.93 -3.63
N LYS A 149 22.39 11.01 -2.76
CA LYS A 149 23.65 11.12 -2.00
C LYS A 149 23.66 12.27 -0.99
N ASP A 150 22.50 12.82 -0.64
CA ASP A 150 22.36 13.70 0.52
C ASP A 150 22.19 12.84 1.77
N TYR A 151 23.31 12.30 2.26
CA TYR A 151 23.31 11.37 3.38
C TYR A 151 22.90 12.02 4.70
N ILE A 152 23.07 13.34 4.83
CA ILE A 152 22.66 14.09 6.04
C ILE A 152 21.13 14.15 6.09
N ALA A 153 20.49 14.50 4.98
CA ALA A 153 19.03 14.47 4.89
C ALA A 153 18.49 13.04 5.05
N ALA A 154 19.12 12.06 4.39
CA ALA A 154 18.72 10.65 4.50
C ALA A 154 18.77 10.16 5.96
N GLU A 155 19.87 10.44 6.68
CA GLU A 155 20.03 10.10 8.09
C GLU A 155 18.94 10.75 8.95
N HIS A 156 18.64 12.03 8.72
CA HIS A 156 17.56 12.72 9.43
C HIS A 156 16.21 12.00 9.29
N PHE A 157 15.84 11.64 8.06
CA PHE A 157 14.57 10.96 7.79
C PHE A 157 14.52 9.54 8.37
N TYR A 158 15.62 8.78 8.28
CA TYR A 158 15.70 7.46 8.88
C TYR A 158 15.63 7.49 10.42
N ILE A 159 16.32 8.44 11.06
CA ILE A 159 16.24 8.62 12.52
C ILE A 159 14.82 9.01 12.93
N THR A 160 14.16 9.88 12.16
CA THR A 160 12.77 10.27 12.43
C THR A 160 11.83 9.07 12.34
N ALA A 161 11.96 8.24 11.31
CA ALA A 161 11.20 7.00 11.17
C ALA A 161 11.43 6.04 12.35
N PHE A 162 12.68 5.91 12.80
CA PHE A 162 13.06 5.08 13.95
C PHE A 162 12.45 5.58 15.27
N GLU A 163 12.61 6.88 15.58
CA GLU A 163 12.09 7.45 16.83
C GLU A 163 10.57 7.39 16.89
N LEU A 164 9.89 7.64 15.77
CA LEU A 164 8.44 7.42 15.65
C LEU A 164 8.08 5.97 15.97
N SER A 165 8.72 5.00 15.30
CA SER A 165 8.47 3.57 15.52
C SER A 165 8.68 3.16 16.98
N LYS A 166 9.76 3.64 17.61
CA LYS A 166 10.10 3.36 19.00
C LYS A 166 9.07 3.94 19.96
N LYS A 167 8.65 5.18 19.75
CA LYS A 167 7.61 5.83 20.55
C LYS A 167 6.31 5.01 20.54
N PHE A 168 5.92 4.50 19.37
CA PHE A 168 4.69 3.70 19.25
C PHE A 168 4.79 2.36 19.95
N TYR A 169 5.90 1.65 19.77
CA TYR A 169 6.14 0.39 20.47
C TYR A 169 6.02 0.54 21.99
N LEU A 170 6.63 1.58 22.55
CA LEU A 170 6.57 1.84 23.99
C LEU A 170 5.16 2.21 24.47
N SER A 171 4.40 2.98 23.68
CA SER A 171 3.02 3.34 24.03
C SER A 171 2.08 2.13 24.01
N ALA A 172 2.28 1.18 23.10
CA ALA A 172 1.48 -0.04 23.03
C ALA A 172 1.70 -0.94 24.25
N ILE A 173 2.96 -1.13 24.68
CA ILE A 173 3.29 -1.94 25.86
C ILE A 173 2.74 -1.32 27.14
N GLN A 174 2.83 0.01 27.28
CA GLN A 174 2.29 0.69 28.47
C GLN A 174 0.78 0.56 28.56
N TYR A 175 0.06 0.48 27.44
CA TYR A 175 -1.38 0.25 27.44
C TYR A 175 -1.74 -1.18 27.90
N GLU A 176 -0.97 -2.19 27.47
CA GLU A 176 -1.18 -3.59 27.86
C GLU A 176 -0.87 -3.89 29.34
N GLN A 177 -0.08 -3.05 30.02
CA GLN A 177 0.24 -3.21 31.44
C GLN A 177 -0.80 -2.58 32.39
N VAL A 178 -1.77 -1.83 31.87
CA VAL A 178 -2.76 -1.06 32.65
C VAL A 178 -4.18 -1.62 32.52
N VAL A 179 -4.39 -2.65 31.69
CA VAL A 179 -5.65 -3.38 31.50
C VAL A 179 -5.56 -4.77 32.14
#